data_AF-A0A077MAS0-F1
#
_entry.id   AF-A0A077MAS0-F1
#
_cell.length_a   1.000
_cell.length_b   1.000
_cell.length_c   1.000
_cell.angle_alpha   90.00
_cell.angle_beta   90.00
_cell.angle_gamma   90.00
#
_symmetry.space_group_name_H-M   'P 1'
#
loop_
_entity.id
_entity.type
_entity.pdbx_description
1 polymer ?
#
loop_
_entity_poly.entity_id
_entity_poly.type
_entity_poly.pdbx_seq_one_letter_code
_entity_poly.pdbx_strand_id
1 'polypeptide(L)'
;MKRLRHTPRVTLQACSRRGHAKPGAPVVEAVAVVRSDEPTRAAVEAALLAKYGWQWRIAMVVERIVRRGRPVPRPTIRVTSSRPDGSVD
;
A
#
# COMPACT_ATOMS: atom_id res chain seq x y z
N MET A 1 4.48 6.83 -9.85
CA MET A 1 3.45 7.54 -9.05
C MET A 1 3.14 8.98 -9.50
N LYS A 2 3.49 9.39 -10.74
CA LYS A 2 3.22 10.77 -11.20
C LYS A 2 1.72 11.10 -11.21
N ARG A 3 0.89 10.16 -11.71
CA ARG A 3 -0.57 10.31 -11.75
C ARG A 3 -1.21 10.48 -10.37
N LEU A 4 -0.82 9.65 -9.41
CA LEU A 4 -1.37 9.69 -8.05
C LEU A 4 -1.03 10.97 -7.29
N ARG A 5 0.11 11.61 -7.63
CA ARG A 5 0.48 12.92 -7.08
C ARG A 5 -0.36 14.07 -7.65
N HIS A 6 -0.94 13.89 -8.84
CA HIS A 6 -1.74 14.91 -9.52
C HIS A 6 -3.25 14.70 -9.32
N THR A 7 -3.70 13.45 -9.31
CA THR A 7 -5.12 13.08 -9.18
C THR A 7 -5.24 12.04 -8.07
N PRO A 8 -5.73 12.43 -6.88
CA PRO A 8 -5.74 11.56 -5.71
C PRO A 8 -6.96 10.64 -5.63
N ARG A 9 -8.01 10.90 -6.42
CA ARG A 9 -9.22 10.05 -6.48
C ARG A 9 -8.90 8.73 -7.18
N VAL A 10 -9.20 7.61 -6.54
CA VAL A 10 -8.93 6.25 -7.02
C VAL A 10 -10.02 5.27 -6.63
N THR A 11 -10.14 4.19 -7.39
CA THR A 11 -10.92 3.01 -7.00
C THR A 11 -9.99 1.91 -6.48
N LEU A 12 -10.42 1.20 -5.44
CA LEU A 12 -9.73 0.05 -4.88
C LEU A 12 -10.57 -1.22 -5.03
N GLN A 13 -9.92 -2.29 -5.47
CA GLN A 13 -10.49 -3.64 -5.50
C GLN A 13 -9.44 -4.64 -5.01
N ALA A 14 -9.87 -5.63 -4.24
CA ALA A 14 -8.98 -6.70 -3.79
C ALA A 14 -8.48 -7.52 -5.00
N CYS A 15 -7.18 -7.80 -5.04
CA CYS A 15 -6.57 -8.62 -6.08
C CYS A 15 -5.74 -9.77 -5.48
N SER A 16 -5.52 -10.79 -6.30
CA SER A 16 -4.59 -11.87 -6.01
C SER A 16 -3.15 -11.38 -6.12
N ARG A 17 -2.20 -12.17 -5.58
CA ARG A 17 -0.75 -11.88 -5.66
C ARG A 17 -0.22 -11.69 -7.10
N ARG A 18 -0.90 -12.26 -8.10
CA ARG A 18 -0.55 -12.14 -9.53
C ARG A 18 -1.19 -10.93 -10.22
N GLY A 19 -1.95 -10.12 -9.49
CA GLY A 19 -2.63 -8.93 -10.04
C GLY A 19 -4.02 -9.19 -10.61
N HIS A 20 -4.54 -10.43 -10.57
CA HIS A 20 -5.92 -10.68 -10.97
C HIS A 20 -6.89 -10.13 -9.92
N ALA A 21 -7.84 -9.30 -10.34
CA ALA A 21 -8.94 -8.87 -9.48
C ALA A 21 -9.68 -10.08 -8.93
N LYS A 22 -10.03 -10.03 -7.64
CA LYS A 22 -10.80 -11.10 -6.99
C LYS A 22 -12.26 -10.99 -7.45
N PRO A 23 -12.83 -12.03 -8.11
CA PRO A 23 -14.22 -11.99 -8.54
C PRO A 23 -15.17 -11.70 -7.36
N GLY A 24 -16.14 -10.83 -7.57
CA GLY A 24 -17.10 -10.42 -6.54
C GLY A 24 -16.54 -9.56 -5.41
N ALA A 25 -15.26 -9.17 -5.43
CA ALA A 25 -14.74 -8.22 -4.45
C ALA A 25 -15.32 -6.82 -4.72
N PRO A 26 -15.78 -6.11 -3.66
CA PRO A 26 -16.34 -4.77 -3.80
C PRO A 26 -15.29 -3.79 -4.35
N VAL A 27 -15.76 -2.84 -5.14
CA VAL A 27 -14.98 -1.69 -5.60
C VAL A 27 -15.28 -0.53 -4.66
N VAL A 28 -14.22 0.07 -4.11
CA VAL A 28 -14.33 1.16 -3.12
C VAL A 28 -13.74 2.42 -3.73
N GLU A 29 -14.52 3.50 -3.77
CA GLU A 29 -14.03 4.84 -4.08
C GLU A 29 -13.20 5.37 -2.90
N ALA A 30 -12.04 5.95 -3.21
CA ALA A 30 -11.11 6.40 -2.19
C ALA A 30 -10.23 7.56 -2.63
N VAL A 31 -9.58 8.19 -1.65
CA VAL A 31 -8.55 9.20 -1.86
C VAL A 31 -7.20 8.62 -1.44
N ALA A 32 -6.22 8.69 -2.34
CA ALA A 32 -4.90 8.13 -2.14
C ALA A 32 -3.82 9.22 -2.15
N VAL A 33 -2.96 9.17 -1.14
CA VAL A 33 -1.85 10.12 -0.95
C VAL A 33 -0.53 9.36 -0.86
N VAL A 34 0.45 9.79 -1.64
CA VAL A 34 1.82 9.27 -1.57
C VAL A 34 2.55 9.92 -0.40
N ARG A 35 3.03 9.11 0.53
CA ARG A 35 3.80 9.50 1.71
C ARG A 35 5.20 8.90 1.62
N SER A 36 6.21 9.67 2.00
CA SER A 36 7.61 9.24 2.03
C SER A 36 8.29 9.51 3.38
N ASP A 37 7.51 9.96 4.37
CA ASP A 37 8.00 10.24 5.71
C ASP A 37 8.18 8.94 6.52
N GLU A 38 9.21 8.94 7.38
CA GLU A 38 9.59 7.79 8.19
C GLU A 38 8.48 7.31 9.16
N PRO A 39 7.71 8.22 9.83
CA PRO A 39 6.61 7.79 10.69
C PRO A 39 5.54 6.98 9.95
N THR A 40 5.14 7.42 8.75
CA THR A 40 4.18 6.68 7.92
C THR A 40 4.72 5.32 7.51
N ARG A 41 6.03 5.23 7.21
CA ARG A 41 6.67 3.95 6.88
C ARG A 41 6.67 2.99 8.07
N ALA A 42 7.08 3.46 9.25
CA ALA A 42 7.09 2.65 10.47
C ALA A 42 5.70 2.11 10.82
N ALA A 43 4.64 2.93 10.68
CA ALA A 43 3.27 2.50 10.92
C ALA A 43 2.82 1.38 9.95
N VAL A 44 3.19 1.48 8.67
CA VAL A 44 2.88 0.43 7.69
C VAL A 44 3.67 -0.85 7.96
N GLU A 45 4.95 -0.73 8.31
CA GLU A 45 5.77 -1.90 8.67
C GLU A 45 5.21 -2.63 9.90
N ALA A 46 4.75 -1.88 10.92
CA ALA A 46 4.07 -2.44 12.08
C ALA A 46 2.76 -3.16 11.69
N ALA A 47 1.94 -2.57 10.82
CA ALA A 47 0.71 -3.19 10.33
C ALA A 47 0.97 -4.47 9.52
N LEU A 48 2.00 -4.47 8.67
CA LEU A 48 2.42 -5.66 7.91
C LEU A 48 2.96 -6.75 8.82
N LEU A 49 3.74 -6.39 9.84
CA LEU A 49 4.22 -7.33 10.83
C LEU A 49 3.06 -7.92 11.65
N ALA A 50 2.07 -7.12 12.05
CA ALA A 50 0.88 -7.62 12.74
C ALA A 50 0.06 -8.58 11.85
N LYS A 51 -0.05 -8.29 10.55
CA LYS A 51 -0.85 -9.09 9.62
C LYS A 51 -0.18 -10.39 9.16
N TYR A 52 1.13 -10.34 8.91
CA TYR A 52 1.87 -11.42 8.25
C TYR A 52 2.98 -12.03 9.12
N GLY A 53 3.31 -11.41 10.25
CA GLY A 53 4.24 -11.93 11.25
C GLY A 53 5.60 -12.34 10.68
N TRP A 54 5.93 -13.62 10.84
CA TRP A 54 7.21 -14.19 10.39
C TRP A 54 7.36 -14.17 8.86
N GLN A 55 6.28 -14.27 8.10
CA GLN A 55 6.32 -14.24 6.63
C GLN A 55 6.85 -12.89 6.12
N TRP A 56 6.47 -11.80 6.78
CA TRP A 56 7.00 -10.47 6.50
C TRP A 56 8.52 -10.40 6.74
N ARG A 57 9.00 -10.98 7.85
CA ARG A 57 10.43 -11.01 8.18
C ARG A 57 11.24 -11.74 7.10
N ILE A 58 10.74 -12.90 6.62
CA ILE A 58 11.38 -13.64 5.53
C ILE A 58 11.40 -12.82 4.24
N ALA A 59 10.28 -12.20 3.88
CA ALA A 59 10.21 -11.36 2.67
C ALA A 59 11.27 -10.25 2.68
N MET A 60 11.47 -9.59 3.83
CA MET A 60 12.48 -8.56 4.01
C MET A 60 13.92 -9.08 3.93
N VAL A 61 14.19 -10.30 4.44
CA VAL A 61 15.51 -10.93 4.33
C VAL A 61 15.82 -11.27 2.86
N VAL A 62 14.87 -11.90 2.15
CA VAL A 62 15.03 -12.23 0.73
C VAL A 62 15.25 -10.96 -0.09
N GLU A 63 14.48 -9.92 0.18
CA GLU A 63 14.63 -8.63 -0.50
C GLU A 63 16.02 -8.02 -0.27
N ARG A 64 16.56 -8.08 0.96
CA ARG A 64 17.90 -7.59 1.27
C ARG A 64 18.98 -8.32 0.47
N ILE A 65 18.85 -9.63 0.33
CA ILE A 65 19.76 -10.48 -0.45
C ILE A 65 19.68 -10.11 -1.94
N VAL A 66 18.48 -10.09 -2.51
CA VAL A 66 18.26 -9.76 -3.93
C VAL A 66 18.78 -8.36 -4.27
N ARG A 67 18.61 -7.40 -3.37
CA ARG A 67 19.00 -5.99 -3.60
C ARG A 67 20.47 -5.68 -3.29
N ARG A 68 21.27 -6.65 -2.83
CA ARG A 68 22.69 -6.47 -2.47
C ARG A 68 22.93 -5.22 -1.61
N GLY A 69 22.03 -4.93 -0.67
CA GLY A 69 22.16 -3.79 0.25
C GLY A 69 21.89 -2.39 -0.32
N ARG A 70 21.42 -2.24 -1.58
CA ARG A 70 21.04 -0.91 -2.10
C ARG A 70 19.70 -0.44 -1.51
N PRO A 71 19.65 0.65 -0.72
CA PRO A 71 18.41 1.17 -0.18
C PRO A 71 17.61 1.85 -1.30
N VAL A 72 16.41 1.36 -1.57
CA VAL A 72 15.47 2.00 -2.50
C VAL A 72 14.40 2.70 -1.68
N PRO A 73 14.11 3.99 -1.94
CA PRO A 73 13.01 4.69 -1.29
C PRO A 73 11.71 3.92 -1.51
N ARG A 74 11.00 3.60 -0.42
CA ARG A 74 9.68 2.97 -0.47
C ARG A 74 8.63 4.06 -0.33
N PRO A 75 8.06 4.56 -1.44
CA PRO A 75 6.92 5.43 -1.33
C PRO A 75 5.73 4.61 -0.83
N THR A 76 5.16 5.06 0.29
CA THR A 76 3.98 4.47 0.90
C THR A 76 2.74 5.16 0.35
N ILE A 77 1.67 4.41 0.09
CA ILE A 77 0.38 5.00 -0.26
C ILE A 77 -0.53 4.88 0.95
N ARG A 78 -1.02 6.01 1.45
CA ARG A 78 -2.12 6.06 2.40
C ARG A 78 -3.41 6.24 1.63
N VAL A 79 -4.39 5.39 1.90
CA VAL A 79 -5.71 5.49 1.29
C VAL A 79 -6.75 5.72 2.37
N THR A 80 -7.63 6.69 2.18
CA THR A 80 -8.80 6.95 3.01
C THR A 80 -10.05 6.73 2.17
N SER A 81 -11.02 6.00 2.71
CA SER A 81 -12.29 5.75 2.00
C SER A 81 -13.01 7.09 1.82
N SER A 82 -13.40 7.40 0.59
CA SER A 82 -14.43 8.40 0.36
C SER A 82 -15.75 7.66 0.49
N ARG A 83 -16.64 8.12 1.37
CA ARG A 83 -18.02 7.63 1.36
C ARG A 83 -18.64 7.87 -0.03
N PRO A 84 -19.69 7.12 -0.41
CA PRO A 84 -20.38 7.30 -1.69
C PRO A 84 -21.00 8.71 -1.88
N ASP A 85 -21.13 9.51 -0.83
CA ASP A 85 -21.55 10.92 -0.84
C ASP A 85 -20.40 11.92 -1.06
N GLY A 86 -19.15 11.46 -1.17
CA GLY A 86 -17.97 12.29 -1.38
C GLY A 86 -17.33 12.87 -0.11
N SER A 87 -17.83 12.51 1.07
CA SER A 87 -17.27 12.94 2.36
C SER A 87 -16.03 12.12 2.74
N VAL A 88 -14.95 12.78 3.18
CA VAL A 88 -13.68 12.17 3.62
C VAL A 88 -13.62 12.09 5.16
N ASP A 89 -13.27 10.92 5.70
CA ASP A 89 -12.93 10.71 7.13
C ASP A 89 -11.44 10.99 7.43
#